data_AF-A0A948B455-F1
#
_entry.id   AF-A0A948B455-F1
#
_cell.length_a   1.000
_cell.length_b   1.000
_cell.length_c   1.000
_cell.angle_alpha   90.00
_cell.angle_beta   90.00
_cell.angle_gamma   90.00
#
_symmetry.space_group_name_H-M   'P 1'
#
loop_
_entity.id
_entity.type
_entity.pdbx_description
1 polymer ?
#
loop_
_entity_poly.entity_id
_entity_poly.type
_entity_poly.pdbx_seq_one_letter_code
_entity_poly.pdbx_strand_id
1 'polypeptide(L)'
;MSRFWSSTPLLIVMLGCASVSSADAPLSADDFVLIDRTEAAYTVYAGIPKGQVEAIKGKIANTPKVILVPWDSFIQDESTHVKARIAKDEYPGSRAAEGVVELIRKYPGNPIGLTWNGGMAITYNDYQYAKQTYRQYQTNPAEYNRGRHRYPHADPVNPRGHLGPLLGW
;
A
#
# COMPACT_ATOMS: atom_id res chain seq x y z
N MET A 1 -11.68 -16.52 -29.91
CA MET A 1 -12.10 -15.99 -28.59
C MET A 1 -11.10 -14.92 -28.17
N SER A 2 -11.39 -13.67 -28.50
CA SER A 2 -10.59 -12.48 -28.20
C SER A 2 -10.71 -12.13 -26.71
N ARG A 3 -9.61 -12.26 -25.96
CA ARG A 3 -9.54 -11.78 -24.57
C ARG A 3 -9.20 -10.29 -24.60
N PHE A 4 -10.19 -9.46 -24.30
CA PHE A 4 -10.00 -8.04 -24.00
C PHE A 4 -9.01 -7.91 -22.83
N TRP A 5 -7.80 -7.42 -23.12
CA TRP A 5 -6.89 -6.92 -22.11
C TRP A 5 -7.44 -5.57 -21.63
N SER A 6 -8.15 -5.59 -20.51
CA SER A 6 -8.47 -4.36 -19.78
C SER A 6 -7.17 -3.89 -19.12
N SER A 7 -6.47 -2.98 -19.79
CA SER A 7 -5.42 -2.17 -19.19
C SER A 7 -6.09 -1.16 -18.28
N THR A 8 -6.38 -1.54 -17.03
CA THR A 8 -6.82 -0.59 -16.02
C THR A 8 -5.69 0.42 -15.83
N PRO A 9 -5.88 1.71 -16.12
CA PRO A 9 -4.86 2.71 -15.85
C PRO A 9 -4.63 2.74 -14.35
N LEU A 10 -3.35 2.65 -13.95
CA LEU A 10 -2.92 2.96 -12.59
C LEU A 10 -3.39 4.39 -12.31
N LEU A 11 -4.39 4.58 -11.45
CA LEU A 11 -4.75 5.92 -11.00
C LEU A 11 -3.74 6.33 -9.93
N ILE A 12 -2.51 6.65 -10.36
CA ILE A 12 -1.60 7.44 -9.52
C ILE A 12 -2.26 8.81 -9.42
N VAL A 13 -2.88 9.10 -8.27
CA VAL A 13 -3.30 10.45 -7.95
C VAL A 13 -2.00 11.26 -7.76
N MET A 14 -1.46 11.77 -8.86
CA MET A 14 -0.46 12.83 -8.84
C MET A 14 -1.13 14.02 -8.17
N LEU A 15 -0.83 14.23 -6.89
CA LEU A 15 -1.09 15.50 -6.22
C LEU A 15 -0.22 16.54 -6.92
N GLY A 16 -0.82 17.26 -7.89
CA GLY A 16 -0.22 18.44 -8.47
C GLY A 16 0.01 19.50 -7.39
N CYS A 17 1.27 19.91 -7.23
CA CYS A 17 1.71 20.95 -6.33
C CYS A 17 0.97 22.27 -6.60
N ALA A 18 0.01 22.61 -5.75
CA ALA A 18 -0.25 23.99 -5.38
C ALA A 18 0.42 24.18 -4.01
N SER A 19 1.48 24.97 -4.01
CA SER A 19 2.40 25.19 -2.90
C SER A 19 1.70 25.73 -1.64
N VAL A 20 1.41 24.86 -0.69
CA VAL A 20 1.32 25.22 0.73
C VAL A 20 2.15 24.21 1.50
N SER A 21 3.37 24.61 1.82
CA SER A 21 4.34 23.83 2.58
C SER A 21 3.75 23.42 3.94
N SER A 22 3.18 22.22 3.99
CA SER A 22 2.61 21.58 5.19
C SER A 22 3.00 20.09 5.23
N ALA A 23 4.06 19.71 4.50
CA ALA A 23 4.43 18.31 4.28
C ALA A 23 5.21 17.67 5.47
N ASP A 24 5.52 18.44 6.51
CA ASP A 24 6.33 17.97 7.64
C ASP A 24 5.54 17.79 8.95
N ALA A 25 4.24 18.10 8.96
CA ALA A 25 3.42 17.85 10.13
C ALA A 25 2.99 16.36 10.15
N PRO A 26 3.30 15.59 11.21
CA PRO A 26 2.76 14.25 11.36
C PRO A 26 1.23 14.30 11.40
N LEU A 27 0.57 13.24 10.93
CA LEU A 27 -0.89 13.16 10.96
C LEU A 27 -1.43 13.38 12.37
N SER A 28 -2.44 14.24 12.47
CA SER A 28 -3.26 14.50 13.64
C SER A 28 -4.46 13.55 13.68
N ALA A 29 -5.12 13.46 14.84
CA ALA A 29 -6.33 12.66 15.05
C ALA A 29 -7.47 12.99 14.08
N ASP A 30 -7.52 14.25 13.63
CA ASP A 30 -8.53 14.75 12.70
C ASP A 30 -8.24 14.44 11.23
N ASP A 31 -7.08 13.85 10.93
CA ASP A 31 -6.68 13.50 9.58
C ASP A 31 -7.26 12.14 9.15
N PHE A 32 -7.07 11.80 7.88
CA PHE A 32 -7.65 10.61 7.27
C PHE A 32 -6.57 9.74 6.64
N VAL A 33 -6.88 8.47 6.44
CA VAL A 33 -6.12 7.55 5.61
C VAL A 33 -6.95 7.24 4.38
N LEU A 34 -6.38 7.51 3.20
CA LEU A 34 -6.88 6.94 1.96
C LEU A 34 -6.43 5.49 1.89
N ILE A 35 -7.38 4.58 1.67
CA ILE A 35 -7.13 3.15 1.47
C ILE A 35 -7.63 2.79 0.08
N ASP A 36 -6.72 2.44 -0.82
CA ASP A 36 -7.00 2.00 -2.17
C ASP A 36 -6.81 0.47 -2.30
N ARG A 37 -7.92 -0.22 -2.55
CA ARG A 37 -8.01 -1.68 -2.72
C ARG A 37 -8.37 -2.08 -4.15
N THR A 38 -8.17 -1.19 -5.12
CA THR A 38 -8.52 -1.44 -6.53
C THR A 38 -7.79 -2.65 -7.09
N GLU A 39 -6.51 -2.78 -6.76
CA GLU A 39 -5.65 -3.91 -7.12
C GLU A 39 -5.73 -5.04 -6.10
N ALA A 40 -5.71 -6.29 -6.59
CA ALA A 40 -5.75 -7.46 -5.71
C ALA A 40 -4.35 -7.83 -5.16
N ALA A 41 -3.30 -7.41 -5.86
CA ALA A 41 -1.91 -7.74 -5.51
C ALA A 41 -1.34 -6.88 -4.37
N TYR A 42 -1.95 -5.75 -4.08
CA TYR A 42 -1.53 -4.85 -3.00
C TYR A 42 -2.67 -3.93 -2.59
N THR A 43 -2.56 -3.34 -1.41
CA THR A 43 -3.41 -2.23 -0.96
C THR A 43 -2.52 -1.02 -0.76
N VAL A 44 -2.92 0.15 -1.29
CA VAL A 44 -2.18 1.40 -1.12
C VAL A 44 -2.81 2.21 -0.01
N TYR A 45 -1.97 2.80 0.84
CA TYR A 45 -2.36 3.69 1.90
C TYR A 45 -1.68 5.03 1.71
N ALA A 46 -2.38 6.13 2.01
CA ALA A 46 -1.78 7.46 2.05
C ALA A 46 -2.44 8.30 3.15
N GLY A 47 -1.61 9.02 3.90
CA GLY A 47 -2.07 9.97 4.90
C GLY A 47 -2.63 11.21 4.23
N ILE A 48 -3.84 11.62 4.59
CA ILE A 48 -4.55 12.76 4.02
C ILE A 48 -4.80 13.79 5.12
N PRO A 49 -4.11 14.93 5.08
CA PRO A 49 -4.40 16.04 5.99
C PRO A 49 -5.84 16.53 5.82
N LYS A 50 -6.51 16.89 6.92
CA LYS A 50 -7.92 17.32 6.98
C LYS A 50 -8.28 18.36 5.92
N GLY A 51 -7.39 19.33 5.69
CA GLY A 51 -7.59 20.40 4.70
C GLY A 51 -7.69 19.91 3.24
N GLN A 52 -7.28 18.67 2.94
CA GLN A 52 -7.29 18.10 1.59
C GLN A 52 -8.43 17.08 1.37
N VAL A 53 -9.16 16.72 2.42
CA VAL A 53 -10.15 15.63 2.40
C VAL A 53 -11.25 15.85 1.36
N GLU A 54 -11.85 17.05 1.33
CA GLU A 54 -12.96 17.33 0.40
C GLU A 54 -12.52 17.28 -1.08
N ALA A 55 -11.31 17.75 -1.37
CA ALA A 55 -10.73 17.67 -2.72
C ALA A 55 -10.51 16.20 -3.13
N ILE A 56 -10.13 15.33 -2.19
CA ILE A 56 -9.94 13.91 -2.45
C ILE A 56 -11.28 13.17 -2.59
N LYS A 57 -12.28 13.47 -1.75
CA LYS A 57 -13.63 12.89 -1.86
C LYS A 57 -14.20 13.02 -3.26
N GLY A 58 -14.09 14.20 -3.87
CA GLY A 58 -14.53 14.43 -5.25
C GLY A 58 -13.83 13.53 -6.28
N LYS A 59 -12.53 13.28 -6.11
CA LYS A 59 -11.73 12.44 -7.02
C LYS A 59 -12.06 10.95 -6.88
N ILE A 60 -12.38 10.47 -5.68
CA ILE A 60 -12.61 9.05 -5.40
C ILE A 60 -14.08 8.64 -5.45
N ALA A 61 -15.02 9.58 -5.64
CA ALA A 61 -16.46 9.35 -5.57
C ALA A 61 -16.95 8.17 -6.42
N ASN A 62 -16.33 7.92 -7.57
CA ASN A 62 -16.69 6.83 -8.49
C ASN A 62 -15.76 5.60 -8.40
N THR A 63 -14.93 5.51 -7.37
CA THR A 63 -13.99 4.41 -7.17
C THR A 63 -14.32 3.67 -5.87
N PRO A 64 -15.27 2.71 -5.88
CA PRO A 64 -15.85 2.14 -4.65
C PRO A 64 -14.85 1.33 -3.80
N LYS A 65 -13.68 0.99 -4.36
CA LYS A 65 -12.60 0.30 -3.66
C LYS A 65 -11.59 1.26 -3.01
N VAL A 66 -11.79 2.56 -3.17
CA VAL A 66 -11.00 3.62 -2.52
C VAL A 66 -11.87 4.28 -1.47
N ILE A 67 -11.41 4.25 -0.22
CA ILE A 67 -12.15 4.81 0.91
C ILE A 67 -11.25 5.76 1.71
N LEU A 68 -11.88 6.69 2.43
CA LEU A 68 -11.23 7.51 3.44
C LEU A 68 -11.68 7.03 4.81
N VAL A 69 -10.71 6.74 5.67
CA VAL A 69 -10.95 6.30 7.05
C VAL A 69 -10.32 7.32 8.00
N PRO A 70 -11.02 7.80 9.04
CA PRO A 70 -10.39 8.65 10.05
C PRO A 70 -9.15 7.99 10.64
N TRP A 71 -8.09 8.77 10.89
CA TRP A 71 -6.82 8.25 11.38
C TRP A 71 -6.98 7.42 12.66
N ASP A 72 -7.74 7.92 13.64
CA ASP A 72 -7.96 7.20 14.90
C ASP A 72 -8.67 5.86 14.69
N SER A 73 -9.66 5.81 13.81
CA SER A 73 -10.36 4.56 13.45
C SER A 73 -9.41 3.58 12.75
N PHE A 74 -8.54 4.08 11.87
CA PHE A 74 -7.55 3.27 11.18
C PHE A 74 -6.55 2.62 12.15
N ILE A 75 -6.09 3.36 13.16
CA ILE A 75 -5.15 2.85 14.18
C ILE A 75 -5.83 1.87 15.14
N GLN A 76 -7.06 2.16 15.56
CA GLN A 76 -7.82 1.28 16.46
C GLN A 76 -8.17 -0.06 15.81
N ASP A 77 -8.30 -0.10 14.48
CA ASP A 77 -8.66 -1.31 13.73
C ASP A 77 -7.62 -1.66 12.65
N GLU A 78 -6.33 -1.56 13.01
CA GLU A 78 -5.20 -1.92 12.13
C GLU A 78 -5.36 -3.35 11.57
N SER A 79 -5.88 -4.27 12.39
CA SER A 79 -6.10 -5.65 11.99
C SER A 79 -7.02 -5.76 10.77
N THR A 80 -8.17 -5.07 10.79
CA THR A 80 -9.13 -5.09 9.68
C THR A 80 -8.64 -4.29 8.48
N HIS A 81 -7.96 -3.17 8.71
CA HIS A 81 -7.55 -2.30 7.61
C HIS A 81 -6.28 -2.77 6.90
N VAL A 82 -5.32 -3.34 7.63
CA VAL A 82 -3.96 -3.66 7.19
C VAL A 82 -3.73 -5.16 7.19
N LYS A 83 -3.78 -5.83 8.36
CA LYS A 83 -3.39 -7.25 8.48
C LYS A 83 -4.29 -8.19 7.67
N ALA A 84 -5.58 -7.92 7.62
CA ALA A 84 -6.56 -8.68 6.82
C ALA A 84 -6.31 -8.63 5.29
N ARG A 85 -5.38 -7.79 4.82
CA ARG A 85 -5.02 -7.69 3.40
C ARG A 85 -3.92 -8.65 2.98
N ILE A 86 -3.29 -9.34 3.93
CA ILE A 86 -2.26 -10.33 3.68
C ILE A 86 -2.94 -11.68 3.47
N ALA A 87 -2.90 -12.19 2.24
CA ALA A 87 -3.46 -13.50 1.88
C ALA A 87 -2.51 -14.66 2.22
N LYS A 88 -1.19 -14.41 2.19
CA LYS A 88 -0.15 -15.39 2.54
C LYS A 88 1.02 -14.64 3.17
N ASP A 89 1.23 -14.76 4.47
CA ASP A 89 2.38 -14.10 5.11
C ASP A 89 3.68 -14.81 4.73
N GLU A 90 4.52 -14.13 3.93
CA GLU A 90 5.84 -14.61 3.53
C GLU A 90 6.98 -13.95 4.30
N TYR A 91 6.67 -12.98 5.15
CA TYR A 91 7.66 -12.24 5.93
C TYR A 91 7.27 -12.24 7.41
N PRO A 92 7.17 -13.42 8.05
CA PRO A 92 6.78 -13.49 9.46
C PRO A 92 7.77 -12.71 10.33
N GLY A 93 7.24 -11.88 11.21
CA GLY A 93 8.04 -11.02 12.12
C GLY A 93 8.66 -9.79 11.47
N SER A 94 8.33 -9.46 10.22
CA SER A 94 8.88 -8.30 9.50
C SER A 94 8.37 -6.94 9.98
N ARG A 95 7.29 -6.92 10.78
CA ARG A 95 6.59 -5.71 11.23
C ARG A 95 6.05 -4.84 10.08
N ALA A 96 5.70 -5.46 8.95
CA ALA A 96 5.23 -4.75 7.76
C ALA A 96 3.95 -3.93 8.03
N ALA A 97 2.99 -4.50 8.74
CA ALA A 97 1.72 -3.83 9.06
C ALA A 97 1.95 -2.61 9.95
N GLU A 98 2.76 -2.77 11.00
CA GLU A 98 3.17 -1.68 11.88
C GLU A 98 3.99 -0.62 11.11
N GLY A 99 4.83 -1.06 10.17
CA GLY A 99 5.62 -0.18 9.33
C GLY A 99 4.77 0.67 8.37
N VAL A 100 3.68 0.12 7.84
CA VAL A 100 2.71 0.89 7.03
C VAL A 100 2.13 2.04 7.85
N VAL A 101 1.69 1.77 9.09
CA VAL A 101 1.15 2.78 9.99
C VAL A 101 2.15 3.91 10.23
N GLU A 102 3.39 3.56 10.59
CA GLU A 102 4.42 4.56 10.91
C GLU A 102 4.86 5.35 9.69
N LEU A 103 4.93 4.74 8.51
CA LEU A 103 5.27 5.44 7.26
C LEU A 103 4.17 6.41 6.83
N ILE A 104 2.90 6.04 6.96
CA ILE A 104 1.78 6.95 6.66
C ILE A 104 1.83 8.18 7.56
N ARG A 105 2.13 7.99 8.86
CA ARG A 105 2.27 9.09 9.82
C ARG A 105 3.47 9.97 9.48
N LYS A 106 4.61 9.36 9.16
CA LYS A 106 5.88 10.07 8.90
C LYS A 106 5.91 10.78 7.55
N TYR A 107 5.25 10.23 6.55
CA TYR A 107 5.23 10.75 5.18
C TYR A 107 3.79 10.89 4.66
N PRO A 108 2.99 11.85 5.19
CA PRO A 108 1.65 12.12 4.68
C PRO A 108 1.67 12.42 3.18
N GLY A 109 0.66 11.95 2.45
CA GLY A 109 0.53 12.11 1.00
C GLY A 109 1.35 11.11 0.17
N ASN A 110 2.36 10.44 0.75
CA ASN A 110 3.13 9.44 0.02
C ASN A 110 2.37 8.09 0.00
N PRO A 111 2.25 7.45 -1.18
CA PRO A 111 1.59 6.15 -1.29
C PRO A 111 2.48 5.03 -0.76
N ILE A 112 1.99 4.33 0.25
CA ILE A 112 2.64 3.17 0.87
C ILE A 112 1.83 1.91 0.53
N GLY A 113 2.43 0.96 -0.17
CA GLY A 113 1.78 -0.29 -0.53
C GLY A 113 2.07 -1.41 0.47
N LEU A 114 1.03 -2.14 0.88
CA LEU A 114 1.15 -3.48 1.49
C LEU A 114 0.78 -4.52 0.44
N THR A 115 1.66 -5.46 0.17
CA THR A 115 1.44 -6.49 -0.85
C THR A 115 0.64 -7.67 -0.29
N TRP A 116 0.01 -8.43 -1.20
CA TRP A 116 -0.80 -9.61 -0.88
C TRP A 116 -0.06 -10.67 -0.03
N ASN A 117 1.27 -10.69 -0.11
CA ASN A 117 2.14 -11.63 0.58
C ASN A 117 2.80 -11.07 1.86
N GLY A 118 2.36 -9.91 2.33
CA GLY A 118 2.90 -9.27 3.55
C GLY A 118 4.18 -8.45 3.32
N GLY A 119 4.57 -8.22 2.07
CA GLY A 119 5.66 -7.34 1.69
C GLY A 119 5.22 -5.88 1.59
N MET A 120 6.16 -5.01 1.22
CA MET A 120 5.93 -3.58 1.05
C MET A 120 6.27 -3.11 -0.37
N ALA A 121 5.45 -2.21 -0.90
CA ALA A 121 5.68 -1.59 -2.19
C ALA A 121 5.72 -0.07 -2.07
N ILE A 122 6.87 0.54 -2.40
CA ILE A 122 7.07 1.99 -2.31
C ILE A 122 7.39 2.54 -3.71
N THR A 123 8.18 1.81 -4.48
CA THR A 123 8.59 2.17 -5.83
C THR A 123 7.70 1.50 -6.88
N TYR A 124 7.72 2.04 -8.10
CA TYR A 124 7.02 1.44 -9.24
C TYR A 124 7.39 -0.04 -9.44
N ASN A 125 8.67 -0.39 -9.31
CA ASN A 125 9.15 -1.76 -9.50
C ASN A 125 8.59 -2.71 -8.45
N ASP A 126 8.43 -2.26 -7.21
CA ASP A 126 7.81 -3.06 -6.14
C ASP A 126 6.35 -3.38 -6.46
N TYR A 127 5.59 -2.39 -6.94
CA TYR A 127 4.21 -2.59 -7.37
C TYR A 127 4.09 -3.56 -8.55
N GLN A 128 4.98 -3.47 -9.54
CA GLN A 128 4.99 -4.42 -10.66
C GLN A 128 5.38 -5.83 -10.20
N TYR A 129 6.36 -5.95 -9.31
CA TYR A 129 6.78 -7.22 -8.74
C TYR A 129 5.63 -7.88 -7.95
N ALA A 130 4.90 -7.11 -7.13
CA ALA A 130 3.73 -7.59 -6.41
C ALA A 130 2.66 -8.13 -7.38
N LYS A 131 2.37 -7.41 -8.48
CA LYS A 131 1.41 -7.86 -9.51
C LYS A 131 1.86 -9.15 -10.19
N GLN A 132 3.14 -9.25 -10.55
CA GLN A 132 3.69 -10.42 -11.20
C GLN A 132 3.60 -11.65 -10.28
N THR A 133 4.08 -11.53 -9.04
CA THR A 133 4.09 -12.62 -8.06
C THR A 133 2.68 -13.06 -7.68
N TYR A 134 1.75 -12.11 -7.55
CA TYR A 134 0.34 -12.42 -7.32
C TYR A 134 -0.25 -13.24 -8.48
N ARG A 135 0.01 -12.85 -9.73
CA ARG A 135 -0.46 -13.60 -10.90
C ARG A 135 0.13 -15.01 -10.95
N GLN A 136 1.42 -15.16 -10.66
CA GLN A 136 2.07 -16.48 -10.59
C GLN A 136 1.43 -17.37 -9.52
N TYR A 137 1.22 -16.82 -8.32
CA TYR A 137 0.55 -17.53 -7.23
C TYR A 137 -0.88 -17.95 -7.61
N GLN A 138 -1.67 -17.07 -8.20
CA GLN A 138 -3.03 -17.38 -8.65
C GLN A 138 -3.07 -18.43 -9.78
N THR A 139 -2.04 -18.48 -10.62
CA THR A 139 -1.97 -19.42 -11.75
C THR A 139 -1.52 -20.82 -11.30
N ASN A 140 -0.46 -20.89 -10.50
CA ASN A 140 0.09 -22.15 -10.02
C ASN A 140 0.75 -21.96 -8.64
N PRO A 141 -0.03 -22.08 -7.55
CA PRO A 141 0.50 -21.90 -6.19
C PRO A 141 1.66 -22.84 -5.87
N ALA A 142 1.63 -24.07 -6.37
CA ALA A 142 2.66 -25.08 -6.11
C ALA A 142 3.99 -24.73 -6.78
N GLU A 143 3.96 -24.28 -8.03
CA GLU A 143 5.16 -23.82 -8.74
C GLU A 143 5.69 -22.51 -8.16
N TYR A 144 4.80 -21.57 -7.84
CA TYR A 144 5.17 -20.36 -7.12
C TYR A 144 5.93 -20.71 -5.84
N ASN A 145 5.37 -21.56 -4.97
CA ASN A 145 6.00 -21.95 -3.72
C ASN A 145 7.34 -22.67 -3.90
N ARG A 146 7.53 -23.45 -4.99
CA ARG A 146 8.81 -24.11 -5.29
C ARG A 146 9.91 -23.13 -5.72
N GLY A 147 9.54 -22.07 -6.45
CA GLY A 147 10.47 -21.03 -6.89
C GLY A 147 10.71 -19.93 -5.86
N ARG A 148 9.77 -19.78 -4.92
CA ARG A 148 9.82 -18.78 -3.84
C ARG A 148 10.83 -19.21 -2.77
N HIS A 149 11.56 -18.25 -2.21
CA HIS A 149 12.56 -18.42 -1.15
C HIS A 149 13.87 -19.12 -1.54
N ARG A 150 14.71 -18.44 -2.34
CA ARG A 150 16.18 -18.67 -2.26
C ARG A 150 16.97 -17.51 -1.66
N TYR A 151 16.50 -16.26 -1.78
CA TYR A 151 17.26 -15.10 -1.29
C TYR A 151 16.34 -13.96 -0.81
N PRO A 152 15.98 -13.92 0.48
CA PRO A 152 15.12 -12.86 1.05
C PRO A 152 15.66 -11.45 0.85
N HIS A 153 16.98 -11.29 0.73
CA HIS A 153 17.64 -9.99 0.51
C HIS A 153 17.52 -9.48 -0.93
N ALA A 154 17.23 -10.35 -1.89
CA ALA A 154 17.04 -9.97 -3.30
C ALA A 154 15.56 -9.72 -3.64
N ASP A 155 14.67 -9.86 -2.65
CA ASP A 155 13.25 -9.67 -2.83
C ASP A 155 12.90 -8.18 -2.69
N PRO A 156 12.43 -7.52 -3.76
CA PRO A 156 12.23 -6.08 -3.76
C PRO A 156 11.11 -5.64 -2.81
N VAL A 157 10.17 -6.52 -2.48
CA VAL A 157 9.06 -6.20 -1.55
C VAL A 157 9.34 -6.66 -0.12
N ASN A 158 10.55 -7.13 0.19
CA ASN A 158 10.90 -7.47 1.57
C ASN A 158 10.81 -6.22 2.45
N PRO A 159 9.99 -6.23 3.52
CA PRO A 159 9.82 -5.06 4.37
C PRO A 159 11.12 -4.51 4.95
N ARG A 160 12.12 -5.37 5.26
CA ARG A 160 13.42 -4.90 5.78
C ARG A 160 14.14 -3.97 4.81
N GLY A 161 13.99 -4.17 3.50
CA GLY A 161 14.60 -3.32 2.48
C GLY A 161 14.06 -1.89 2.47
N HIS A 162 12.85 -1.68 3.00
CA HIS A 162 12.18 -0.37 3.05
C HIS A 162 12.16 0.21 4.46
N LEU A 163 11.80 -0.58 5.47
CA LEU A 163 11.66 -0.14 6.85
C LEU A 163 12.99 0.29 7.48
N GLY A 164 14.09 -0.38 7.16
CA GLY A 164 15.42 0.02 7.65
C GLY A 164 15.79 1.43 7.19
N PRO A 165 15.83 1.71 5.88
CA PRO A 165 16.14 3.04 5.38
C PRO A 165 15.13 4.13 5.77
N LEU A 166 13.84 3.80 5.83
CA LEU A 166 12.78 4.80 6.04
C LEU A 166 12.44 5.05 7.50
N LEU A 167 12.57 4.05 8.38
CA LEU A 167 12.23 4.13 9.81
C LEU A 167 13.39 3.82 10.76
N GLY A 168 14.51 3.28 10.27
CA GLY A 168 15.63 2.85 11.11
C GLY A 168 15.39 1.54 11.85
N TRP A 169 14.52 0.67 11.31
CA TRP A 169 14.12 -0.61 11.91
C TRP A 169 14.94 -1.81 11.42
#